data_AF-A0A7S2NCX4-F1
#
_entry.id   AF-A0A7S2NCX4-F1
#
_cell.length_a   1.000
_cell.length_b   1.000
_cell.length_c   1.000
_cell.angle_alpha   90.00
_cell.angle_beta   90.00
_cell.angle_gamma   90.00
#
_symmetry.space_group_name_H-M   'P 1'
#
loop_
_entity.id
_entity.type
_entity.pdbx_description
1 polymer ?
#
loop_
_entity_poly.entity_id
_entity_poly.type
_entity_poly.pdbx_seq_one_letter_code
_entity_poly.pdbx_strand_id
1 'polypeptide(L)'
;RSQLNVEFEQMLSKARVQAREDIKSEASRLKDMPSLWQGVLTGADHRLQGHKMLRGCRVGQVVDVLEEGIGADSRYLTVIDRKTGASGMYPSDWVEKQSQ
;
A
#
# COMPACT_ATOMS: atom_id res chain seq x y z
N ARG A 1 -0.42 36.70 16.66
CA ARG A 1 -1.02 35.87 15.58
C ARG A 1 0.02 35.18 14.67
N SER A 2 1.30 35.59 14.65
CA SER A 2 2.33 35.02 13.75
C SER A 2 3.01 33.75 14.27
N GLN A 3 3.29 33.64 15.57
CA GLN A 3 4.01 32.49 16.16
C GLN A 3 3.27 31.16 16.03
N LEU A 4 1.96 31.16 16.29
CA LEU A 4 1.11 29.97 16.17
C LEU A 4 1.10 29.38 14.75
N ASN A 5 1.10 30.25 13.73
CA ASN A 5 1.14 29.80 12.32
C ASN A 5 2.50 29.19 11.96
N VAL A 6 3.59 29.74 12.49
CA VAL A 6 4.94 29.20 12.26
C VAL A 6 5.11 27.83 12.92
N GLU A 7 4.62 27.68 14.16
CA GLU A 7 4.63 26.39 14.85
C GLU A 7 3.77 25.35 14.15
N PHE A 8 2.60 25.75 13.64
CA PHE A 8 1.72 24.87 12.87
C PHE A 8 2.36 24.42 11.55
N GLU A 9 2.97 25.33 10.79
CA GLU A 9 3.70 24.98 9.56
C GLU A 9 4.91 24.07 9.82
N GLN A 10 5.64 24.30 10.92
CA GLN A 10 6.73 23.41 11.34
C GLN A 10 6.22 22.03 11.72
N MET A 11 5.09 21.93 12.42
CA MET A 11 4.46 20.66 12.77
C MET A 11 4.00 19.90 11.51
N LEU A 12 3.35 20.59 10.57
CA LEU A 12 2.95 19.99 9.29
C LEU A 12 4.16 19.53 8.47
N SER A 13 5.23 20.31 8.43
CA SER A 13 6.47 19.95 7.75
C SER A 13 7.09 18.68 8.35
N LYS A 14 7.21 18.62 9.69
CA LYS A 14 7.69 17.42 10.40
C LYS A 14 6.81 16.20 10.14
N ALA A 15 5.48 16.36 10.20
CA ALA A 15 4.55 15.28 9.92
C ALA A 15 4.69 14.75 8.47
N ARG A 16 4.91 15.64 7.49
CA ARG A 16 5.17 15.24 6.09
C ARG A 16 6.48 14.49 5.92
N VAL A 17 7.53 14.89 6.62
CA VAL A 17 8.82 14.18 6.59
C VAL A 17 8.68 12.80 7.21
N GLN A 18 8.08 12.70 8.40
CA GLN A 18 7.85 11.43 9.09
C GLN A 18 7.03 10.47 8.22
N ALA A 19 5.91 10.94 7.64
CA ALA A 19 5.08 10.12 6.78
C ALA A 19 5.84 9.59 5.55
N ARG A 20 6.79 10.35 5.00
CA ARG A 20 7.64 9.89 3.88
C ARG A 20 8.63 8.82 4.33
N GLU A 21 9.21 8.97 5.52
CA GLU A 21 10.13 7.97 6.08
C GLU A 21 9.41 6.67 6.39
N ASP A 22 8.21 6.75 6.96
CA ASP A 22 7.36 5.59 7.25
C ASP A 22 6.98 4.83 5.97
N ILE A 23 6.62 5.55 4.89
CA ILE A 23 6.34 4.93 3.58
C ILE A 23 7.58 4.20 3.05
N LYS A 24 8.77 4.80 3.19
CA LYS A 24 10.02 4.17 2.72
C LYS A 24 10.38 2.93 3.54
N SER A 25 10.27 3.01 4.87
CA SER A 25 10.60 1.88 5.74
C SER A 25 9.67 0.70 5.50
N GLU A 26 8.37 0.98 5.34
CA GLU A 26 7.37 -0.04 5.04
C GLU A 26 7.59 -0.67 3.66
N ALA A 27 7.87 0.13 2.63
CA ALA A 27 8.19 -0.40 1.31
C ALA A 27 9.44 -1.30 1.33
N SER A 28 10.47 -0.92 2.08
CA SER A 28 11.66 -1.77 2.29
C SER A 28 11.31 -3.07 3.02
N ARG A 29 10.52 -3.02 4.08
CA ARG A 29 10.05 -4.21 4.82
C ARG A 29 9.32 -5.19 3.91
N LEU A 30 8.35 -4.69 3.14
CA LEU A 30 7.54 -5.51 2.23
C LEU A 30 8.36 -6.11 1.08
N LYS A 31 9.42 -5.42 0.63
CA LYS A 31 10.32 -5.90 -0.42
C LYS A 31 11.12 -7.13 -0.02
N ASP A 32 11.45 -7.30 1.26
CA ASP A 32 12.25 -8.45 1.71
C ASP A 32 11.37 -9.58 2.28
N MET A 33 10.06 -9.34 2.39
CA MET A 33 9.11 -10.29 2.94
C MET A 33 8.80 -11.43 1.95
N PRO A 34 8.79 -12.70 2.38
CA PRO A 34 8.44 -13.82 1.51
C PRO A 34 6.97 -13.77 1.07
N SER A 35 6.70 -14.20 -0.16
CA SER A 35 5.33 -14.31 -0.68
C SER A 35 4.62 -15.53 -0.09
N LEU A 36 3.39 -15.36 0.37
CA LEU A 36 2.49 -16.46 0.73
C LEU A 36 2.03 -17.20 -0.53
N TRP A 37 1.62 -16.45 -1.56
CA TRP A 37 1.20 -16.95 -2.85
C TRP A 37 1.21 -15.82 -3.90
N GLN A 38 1.15 -16.18 -5.18
CA GLN A 38 1.07 -15.22 -6.28
C GLN A 38 -0.37 -15.10 -6.79
N GLY A 39 -0.79 -13.86 -7.01
CA GLY A 39 -2.11 -13.52 -7.46
C GLY A 39 -2.10 -12.60 -8.68
N VAL A 40 -3.26 -12.49 -9.30
CA VAL A 40 -3.51 -11.53 -10.37
C VAL A 40 -4.53 -10.53 -9.86
N LEU A 41 -4.23 -9.24 -10.03
CA LEU A 41 -5.19 -8.19 -9.73
C LEU A 41 -6.36 -8.26 -10.71
N THR A 42 -7.56 -8.50 -10.21
CA THR A 42 -8.81 -8.50 -10.99
C THR A 42 -9.57 -7.19 -10.85
N GLY A 43 -9.29 -6.42 -9.79
CA GLY A 43 -9.91 -5.13 -9.52
C GLY A 43 -8.89 -4.01 -9.32
N ALA A 44 -9.25 -2.80 -9.75
CA ALA A 44 -8.53 -1.58 -9.42
C ALA A 44 -9.52 -0.40 -9.37
N ASP A 45 -9.49 0.36 -8.28
CA ASP A 45 -10.25 1.60 -8.17
C ASP A 45 -9.29 2.79 -8.06
N HIS A 46 -9.28 3.60 -9.11
CA HIS A 46 -8.49 4.82 -9.21
C HIS A 46 -8.99 5.94 -8.28
N ARG A 47 -10.21 5.81 -7.74
CA ARG A 47 -10.80 6.75 -6.78
C ARG A 47 -10.30 6.50 -5.36
N LEU A 48 -9.86 5.28 -5.06
CA LEU A 48 -9.28 4.96 -3.76
C LEU A 48 -7.86 5.52 -3.67
N GLN A 49 -7.75 6.78 -3.24
CA GLN A 49 -6.49 7.48 -3.01
C GLN A 49 -5.89 7.20 -1.62
N GLY A 50 -6.20 6.05 -1.01
CA GLY A 50 -5.69 5.70 0.30
C GLY A 50 -4.16 5.62 0.30
N HIS A 51 -3.53 6.13 1.37
CA HIS A 51 -2.07 6.07 1.55
C HIS A 51 -1.49 4.66 1.51
N LYS A 52 -2.33 3.64 1.77
CA LYS A 52 -1.96 2.23 1.77
C LYS A 52 -2.40 1.47 0.53
N MET A 53 -3.09 2.10 -0.43
CA MET A 53 -3.49 1.40 -1.66
C MET A 53 -2.43 1.58 -2.73
N LEU A 54 -2.21 0.51 -3.49
CA LEU A 54 -1.19 0.43 -4.52
C LEU A 54 -1.46 1.44 -5.63
N ARG A 55 -0.65 2.51 -5.68
CA ARG A 55 -0.65 3.45 -6.79
C ARG A 55 0.21 2.90 -7.93
N GLY A 56 -0.37 2.81 -9.12
CA GLY A 56 0.35 2.43 -10.34
C GLY A 56 0.16 0.99 -10.80
N CYS A 57 -0.61 0.17 -10.08
CA CYS A 57 -0.96 -1.17 -10.53
C CYS A 57 -2.17 -1.18 -11.49
N ARG A 58 -2.25 -2.20 -12.33
CA ARG A 58 -3.31 -2.41 -13.32
C ARG A 58 -3.97 -3.77 -13.11
N VAL A 59 -5.25 -3.87 -13.47
CA VAL A 59 -5.92 -5.17 -13.61
C VAL A 59 -5.15 -6.05 -14.59
N GLY A 60 -5.00 -7.34 -14.27
CA GLY A 60 -4.19 -8.33 -14.99
C GLY A 60 -2.74 -8.40 -14.53
N GLN A 61 -2.30 -7.52 -13.62
CA GLN A 61 -0.93 -7.54 -13.12
C GLN A 61 -0.75 -8.64 -12.07
N VAL A 62 0.38 -9.36 -12.20
CA VAL A 62 0.80 -10.36 -11.22
C VAL A 62 1.42 -9.65 -10.02
N VAL A 63 0.96 -10.01 -8.83
CA VAL A 63 1.43 -9.48 -7.54
C VAL A 63 1.70 -10.62 -6.58
N ASP A 64 2.65 -10.42 -5.68
CA ASP A 64 2.91 -11.32 -4.58
C ASP A 64 2.06 -10.91 -3.39
N VAL A 65 1.30 -11.84 -2.82
CA VAL A 65 0.56 -11.64 -1.58
C VAL A 65 1.47 -11.94 -0.40
N LEU A 66 1.59 -10.98 0.50
CA LEU A 66 2.50 -11.02 1.65
C LEU A 66 1.74 -11.29 2.95
N GLU A 67 0.60 -10.63 3.13
CA GLU A 67 -0.19 -10.72 4.36
C GLU A 67 -1.69 -10.77 4.01
N GLU A 68 -2.45 -11.53 4.79
CA GLU A 68 -3.91 -11.51 4.75
C GLU A 68 -4.42 -10.90 6.05
N GLY A 69 -5.39 -10.00 5.96
CA GLY A 69 -5.94 -9.31 7.12
C GLY A 69 -7.44 -9.08 7.04
N ILE A 70 -8.00 -8.63 8.16
CA ILE A 70 -9.44 -8.36 8.31
C ILE A 70 -9.59 -6.90 8.70
N GLY A 71 -10.19 -6.11 7.82
CA GLY A 71 -10.59 -4.73 8.08
C GLY A 71 -11.98 -4.66 8.71
N ALA A 72 -12.47 -3.44 8.92
CA ALA A 72 -13.81 -3.21 9.49
C ALA A 72 -14.93 -3.76 8.58
N ASP A 73 -14.78 -3.59 7.26
CA ASP A 73 -15.84 -3.90 6.29
C ASP A 73 -15.55 -5.15 5.44
N SER A 74 -14.28 -5.53 5.28
CA SER A 74 -13.89 -6.64 4.41
C SER A 74 -12.51 -7.21 4.74
N ARG A 75 -12.20 -8.37 4.16
CA ARG A 75 -10.84 -8.92 4.14
C ARG A 75 -9.98 -8.14 3.15
N TYR A 76 -8.72 -7.97 3.51
CA TYR A 76 -7.74 -7.32 2.66
C TYR A 76 -6.47 -8.17 2.54
N LEU A 77 -5.72 -7.91 1.49
CA LEU A 77 -4.45 -8.53 1.18
C LEU A 77 -3.40 -7.43 1.06
N THR A 78 -2.29 -7.56 1.78
CA THR A 78 -1.10 -6.76 1.54
C THR A 78 -0.34 -7.42 0.40
N VAL A 79 -0.15 -6.69 -0.69
CA VAL A 79 0.50 -7.21 -1.90
C VAL A 79 1.66 -6.31 -2.33
N ILE A 80 2.59 -6.88 -3.07
CA ILE A 80 3.70 -6.17 -3.71
C ILE A 80 3.82 -6.60 -5.16
N ASP A 81 4.01 -5.64 -6.05
CA ASP A 81 4.56 -5.92 -7.38
C ASP A 81 6.08 -5.86 -7.28
N ARG A 82 6.73 -7.03 -7.39
CA ARG A 82 8.20 -7.15 -7.36
C ARG A 82 8.89 -6.44 -8.51
N LYS A 83 8.22 -6.26 -9.65
CA LYS A 83 8.82 -5.61 -10.83
C LYS A 83 8.97 -4.12 -10.64
N THR A 84 7.94 -3.47 -10.08
CA THR A 84 7.93 -2.01 -9.87
C THR A 84 8.31 -1.61 -8.44
N GLY A 85 8.29 -2.56 -7.50
CA GLY A 85 8.46 -2.30 -6.06
C GLY A 85 7.23 -1.63 -5.43
N ALA A 86 6.15 -1.47 -6.18
CA ALA A 86 4.93 -0.88 -5.67
C ALA A 86 4.26 -1.87 -4.70
N SER A 87 3.85 -1.40 -3.53
CA SER A 87 3.20 -2.22 -2.50
C SER A 87 2.01 -1.51 -1.85
N GLY A 88 1.07 -2.27 -1.31
CA GLY A 88 -0.17 -1.75 -0.76
C GLY A 88 -1.20 -2.81 -0.43
N MET A 89 -2.37 -2.37 0.02
CA MET A 89 -3.48 -3.19 0.48
C MET A 89 -4.61 -3.19 -0.57
N TYR A 90 -5.17 -4.36 -0.83
CA TYR A 90 -6.33 -4.54 -1.69
C TYR A 90 -7.42 -5.35 -1.00
N PRO A 91 -8.70 -5.12 -1.34
CA PRO A 91 -9.76 -6.07 -1.02
C PRO A 91 -9.42 -7.46 -1.54
N SER A 92 -9.70 -8.51 -0.75
CA SER A 92 -9.33 -9.88 -1.13
C SER A 92 -10.05 -10.37 -2.39
N ASP A 93 -11.23 -9.85 -2.68
CA ASP A 93 -12.01 -10.12 -3.88
C ASP A 93 -11.40 -9.52 -5.16
N TRP A 94 -10.40 -8.64 -5.04
CA TRP A 94 -9.71 -8.02 -6.17
C TRP A 94 -8.41 -8.72 -6.53
N VAL A 95 -8.07 -9.81 -5.86
CA VAL A 95 -6.87 -10.59 -6.13
C VAL A 95 -7.26 -12.05 -6.28
N GLU A 96 -7.09 -12.59 -7.48
CA GLU A 96 -7.34 -13.99 -7.73
C GLU A 96 -6.04 -14.79 -7.63
N LYS A 97 -6.06 -15.88 -6.87
CA LYS A 97 -4.91 -16.76 -6.73
C LYS A 97 -4.62 -17.44 -8.06
N GLN A 98 -3.37 -17.36 -8.53
CA GLN A 98 -2.96 -18.14 -9.70
C GLN A 98 -2.93 -19.62 -9.30
N SER A 99 -3.77 -20.41 -9.96
CA SER A 99 -3.65 -21.86 -9.92
C SER A 99 -2.42 -22.23 -10.75
N GLN A 100 -1.42 -22.85 -10.13
CA GLN A 100 -0.32 -23.50 -10.86
C GLN A 100 -0.84 -24.72 -11.61
#